data_AF-A0A0D6NMR9-F1
#
_entry.id   AF-A0A0D6NMR9-F1
#
_cell.length_a   1.000
_cell.length_b   1.000
_cell.length_c   1.000
_cell.angle_alpha   90.00
_cell.angle_beta   90.00
_cell.angle_gamma   90.00
#
_symmetry.space_group_name_H-M   'P 1'
#
loop_
_entity.id
_entity.type
_entity.pdbx_description
1 polymer ?
#
loop_
_entity_poly.entity_id
_entity_poly.type
_entity_poly.pdbx_seq_one_letter_code
_entity_poly.pdbx_strand_id
1 'polypeptide(L)' 'MSNHALCENLGYAARVAMDFAGKRVLSREAAREYLQMGARAIMQMSAELEEDAIA' A
#
# COMPACT_ATOMS: atom_id res chain seq x y z
N MET A 1 4.24 12.28 5.62
CA MET A 1 4.37 11.87 4.19
C MET A 1 3.29 12.62 3.42
N SER A 2 3.40 12.93 2.13
CA SER A 2 2.29 13.59 1.43
C SER A 2 1.18 12.58 1.11
N ASN A 3 -0.09 13.03 1.07
CA ASN A 3 -1.22 12.19 0.65
C ASN A 3 -0.99 11.54 -0.73
N HIS A 4 -0.25 12.24 -1.61
CA HIS A 4 0.15 11.72 -2.91
C HIS A 4 0.99 10.44 -2.81
N ALA A 5 2.06 10.46 -1.99
CA ALA A 5 2.92 9.29 -1.80
C ALA A 5 2.17 8.13 -1.11
N LEU A 6 1.20 8.44 -0.25
CA LEU A 6 0.34 7.44 0.39
C LEU A 6 -0.54 6.72 -0.64
N CYS A 7 -1.18 7.48 -1.55
CA CYS A 7 -1.96 6.94 -2.65
C CYS A 7 -1.12 6.07 -3.59
N GLU A 8 0.11 6.48 -3.92
CA GLU A 8 1.02 5.68 -4.74
C GLU A 8 1.36 4.34 -4.08
N ASN A 9 1.68 4.35 -2.78
CA ASN A 9 1.99 3.15 -2.00
C ASN A 9 0.82 2.16 -1.94
N LEU A 10 -0.41 2.66 -1.76
CA LEU A 10 -1.61 1.84 -1.87
C LEU A 10 -1.81 1.29 -3.29
N GLY A 11 -1.52 2.09 -4.31
CA GLY A 11 -1.54 1.69 -5.71
C GLY A 11 -0.59 0.53 -6.02
N TYR A 12 0.60 0.52 -5.43
CA TYR A 12 1.55 -0.60 -5.57
C TYR A 12 1.00 -1.91 -4.98
N ALA A 13 0.40 -1.87 -3.80
CA ALA A 13 -0.23 -3.06 -3.23
C ALA A 13 -1.44 -3.53 -4.07
N ALA A 14 -2.27 -2.61 -4.57
CA ALA A 14 -3.36 -2.93 -5.48
C ALA A 14 -2.84 -3.58 -6.77
N ARG A 15 -1.69 -3.15 -7.28
CA ARG A 15 -1.05 -3.76 -8.46
C ARG A 15 -0.69 -5.22 -8.22
N VAL A 16 -0.18 -5.56 -7.04
CA VAL A 16 0.09 -6.96 -6.67
C VAL A 16 -1.20 -7.78 -6.69
N ALA A 17 -2.29 -7.27 -6.10
CA ALA A 17 -3.58 -7.95 -6.09
C ALA A 17 -4.15 -8.19 -7.50
N MET A 18 -4.05 -7.21 -8.40
CA MET A 18 -4.49 -7.35 -9.79
C MET A 18 -3.65 -8.37 -10.56
N ASP A 19 -2.33 -8.40 -10.35
CA ASP A 19 -1.45 -9.35 -11.01
C ASP A 19 -1.75 -10.79 -10.56
N PHE A 20 -1.98 -11.02 -9.26
CA PHE A 20 -2.43 -12.32 -8.75
C PHE A 20 -3.77 -12.75 -9.37
N ALA A 21 -4.76 -11.85 -9.47
CA ALA A 21 -6.06 -12.14 -10.07
C ALA A 21 -5.95 -12.45 -11.58
N GLY A 22 -5.06 -11.74 -12.28
CA GLY A 22 -4.83 -11.89 -13.72
C GLY A 22 -3.87 -13.01 -14.11
N LYS A 23 -3.35 -13.80 -13.16
CA LYS A 23 -2.25 -14.77 -13.37
C LYS A 23 -1.03 -14.14 -14.07
N ARG A 24 -0.79 -12.85 -13.83
CA ARG A 24 0.39 -12.13 -14.32
C ARG A 24 1.54 -12.30 -13.34
N VAL A 25 2.77 -12.29 -13.87
CA VAL A 25 3.96 -12.62 -13.08
C VAL A 25 4.71 -11.35 -12.73
N LEU A 26 4.37 -10.74 -11.59
CA LEU A 26 5.34 -9.96 -10.83
C LEU A 26 6.40 -10.92 -10.29
N SER A 27 7.66 -10.49 -10.27
CA SER A 27 8.68 -11.23 -9.54
C SER A 27 8.33 -11.24 -8.05
N ARG A 28 8.78 -12.28 -7.34
CA ARG A 28 8.52 -12.42 -5.90
C ARG A 28 9.11 -11.24 -5.13
N GLU A 29 10.26 -10.73 -5.58
CA GLU A 29 10.96 -9.58 -5.03
C GLU A 29 10.13 -8.30 -5.18
N ALA A 30 9.61 -8.03 -6.39
CA ALA A 30 8.79 -6.84 -6.65
C ALA A 30 7.45 -6.89 -5.89
N ALA A 31 6.80 -8.07 -5.87
CA ALA A 31 5.57 -8.24 -5.11
C ALA A 31 5.79 -8.00 -3.62
N ARG A 32 6.92 -8.47 -3.06
CA ARG A 32 7.28 -8.23 -1.66
C ARG A 32 7.48 -6.74 -1.37
N GLU A 33 8.21 -6.04 -2.22
CA GLU A 33 8.48 -4.61 -2.07
C GLU A 33 7.18 -3.80 -2.09
N TYR A 34 6.32 -4.04 -3.09
CA TYR A 34 5.05 -3.34 -3.24
C TYR A 34 4.07 -3.58 -2.08
N LEU A 35 4.01 -4.82 -1.58
CA LEU A 35 3.22 -5.13 -0.38
C LEU A 35 3.76 -4.43 0.86
N GLN A 36 5.08 -4.33 1.02
CA GLN A 36 5.69 -3.61 2.14
C GLN A 36 5.40 -2.10 2.08
N MET A 37 5.43 -1.51 0.88
CA MET A 37 5.08 -0.10 0.68
C MET A 37 3.61 0.16 1.02
N GLY A 38 2.69 -0.69 0.52
CA GLY A 38 1.27 -0.56 0.86
C GLY A 38 0.97 -0.78 2.34
N ALA A 39 1.62 -1.75 3.00
CA ALA A 39 1.45 -1.96 4.43
C ALA A 39 1.88 -0.73 5.26
N ARG A 40 2.96 -0.05 4.87
CA ARG A 40 3.40 1.19 5.52
C ARG A 40 2.37 2.32 5.35
N ALA A 41 1.80 2.44 4.16
CA ALA A 41 0.75 3.43 3.89
C ALA A 41 -0.52 3.18 4.74
N ILE A 42 -0.94 1.92 4.89
CA ILE A 42 -2.10 1.55 5.73
C ILE A 42 -1.84 1.89 7.20
N MET A 43 -0.66 1.55 7.73
CA MET A 43 -0.32 1.88 9.13
C MET A 43 -0.30 3.39 9.37
N GLN A 44 0.16 4.19 8.40
CA GLN A 44 0.16 5.64 8.50
C GLN A 44 -1.25 6.23 8.46
N MET A 45 -2.10 5.79 7.52
CA MET A 45 -3.51 6.19 7.53
C MET A 45 -4.21 5.81 8.83
N SER A 46 -3.92 4.63 9.39
CA SER A 46 -4.51 4.21 10.67
C SER A 46 -4.12 5.16 11.80
N ALA A 47 -2.84 5.53 11.88
CA ALA A 47 -2.36 6.47 12.88
C ALA A 47 -2.99 7.87 12.72
N GLU A 48 -3.10 8.37 11.49
CA GLU A 48 -3.76 9.65 11.19
C GLU A 48 -5.25 9.63 11.60
N LEU A 49 -5.98 8.56 11.29
CA LEU A 49 -7.38 8.40 11.69
C LEU A 49 -7.55 8.26 13.21
N GLU A 50 -6.61 7.63 13.90
CA GLU A 50 -6.59 7.54 15.36
C GLU A 50 -6.33 8.91 16.00
N GLU A 51 -5.42 9.71 15.45
CA GLU A 51 -5.16 11.10 15.88
C GLU A 51 -6.41 11.98 15.70
N ASP A 52 -7.06 11.91 14.52
CA ASP A 52 -8.28 12.68 14.22
C ASP A 52 -9.47 12.29 15.12
N ALA A 53 -9.51 11.05 15.61
CA ALA A 53 -10.60 10.58 16.48
C ALA A 53 -10.48 11.07 17.94
N ILE A 54 -9.31 11.55 18.34
CA ILE A 54 -9.02 12.01 19.71
C ILE A 54 -9.07 13.56 19.80
N ALA A 55 -8.99 14.25 18.66
CA ALA A 55 -9.06 15.71 18.54
C ALA A 55 -10.51 16.25 18.52
#